data_AF-A0A4R3U1T7-F1
#
_entry.id   AF-A0A4R3U1T7-F1
#
_cell.length_a   1.000
_cell.length_b   1.000
_cell.length_c   1.000
_cell.angle_alpha   90.00
_cell.angle_beta   90.00
_cell.angle_gamma   90.00
#
_symmetry.space_group_name_H-M   'P 1'
#
loop_
_entity.id
_entity.type
_entity.pdbx_description
1 polymer ?
#
loop_
_entity_poly.entity_id
_entity_poly.type
_entity_poly.pdbx_seq_one_letter_code
_entity_poly.pdbx_strand_id
1 'polypeptide(L)' 'MRRFLLVAGLLATAVGLLWIGQGTGAVPWPRSSFMVNQLQWAGYGAAMAGFGLVLIWQSHQ' A
#
# COMPACT_ATOMS: atom_id res chain seq x y z
N MET A 1 -3.59 10.00 -19.82
CA MET A 1 -4.17 9.24 -18.67
C MET A 1 -3.41 7.96 -18.34
N ARG A 2 -3.13 7.07 -19.30
CA ARG A 2 -2.59 5.73 -19.05
C ARG A 2 -1.32 5.66 -18.19
N ARG A 3 -0.29 6.47 -18.49
CA ARG A 3 0.95 6.56 -17.67
C ARG A 3 0.69 7.09 -16.26
N PHE A 4 -0.27 8.00 -16.10
CA PHE A 4 -0.62 8.55 -14.79
C PHE A 4 -1.27 7.49 -13.90
N LEU A 5 -2.19 6.69 -14.46
CA LEU A 5 -2.82 5.57 -13.75
C LEU A 5 -1.80 4.51 -13.33
N LEU A 6 -0.83 4.18 -14.20
CA LEU A 6 0.28 3.28 -13.86
C LEU A 6 1.09 3.79 -12.67
N VAL A 7 1.54 5.04 -12.73
CA VAL A 7 2.38 5.62 -11.67
C VAL A 7 1.60 5.74 -10.37
N ALA A 8 0.36 6.24 -10.42
CA ALA A 8 -0.50 6.34 -9.24
C ALA A 8 -0.79 4.97 -8.63
N GLY A 9 -1.07 3.96 -9.46
CA GLY A 9 -1.30 2.60 -9.02
C GLY A 9 -0.07 1.97 -8.37
N LEU A 10 1.12 2.12 -8.98
CA LEU A 10 2.39 1.66 -8.40
C LEU A 10 2.67 2.29 -7.04
N LEU A 11 2.47 3.61 -6.92
CA LEU A 11 2.67 4.32 -5.65
C LEU A 11 1.67 3.86 -4.59
N ALA A 12 0.39 3.74 -4.93
CA ALA A 12 -0.63 3.23 -4.02
C ALA A 12 -0.32 1.80 -3.56
N THR A 13 0.11 0.93 -4.48
CA THR A 13 0.52 -0.44 -4.13
C THR A 13 1.74 -0.47 -3.22
N ALA A 14 2.77 0.34 -3.51
CA ALA A 14 3.95 0.43 -2.66
C ALA A 14 3.62 0.93 -1.24
N VAL A 15 2.80 1.98 -1.13
CA VAL A 15 2.36 2.50 0.18
C VAL A 15 1.51 1.48 0.93
N GLY A 16 0.61 0.79 0.24
CA GLY A 16 -0.21 -0.27 0.84
C GLY A 16 0.63 -1.41 1.40
N LEU A 17 1.63 -1.88 0.64
CA LEU A 17 2.58 -2.91 1.10
C LEU A 17 3.41 -2.44 2.30
N LEU A 18 3.83 -1.17 2.33
CA LEU A 18 4.52 -0.61 3.49
C LEU A 18 3.61 -0.65 4.72
N TRP A 19 2.36 -0.23 4.63
CA TRP A 19 1.41 -0.29 5.75
C TRP A 19 1.11 -1.71 6.21
N ILE A 20 1.05 -2.68 5.30
CA ILE A 20 0.99 -4.10 5.65
C ILE A 20 2.22 -4.51 6.44
N GLY A 21 3.41 -4.15 5.97
CA GLY A 21 4.67 -4.39 6.67
C GLY A 21 4.71 -3.77 8.08
N GLN A 22 4.24 -2.52 8.23
CA GLN A 22 4.14 -1.87 9.54
C GLN A 22 3.14 -2.57 10.44
N GLY A 23 1.91 -2.78 9.96
CA GLY A 23 0.83 -3.35 10.75
C GLY A 23 1.07 -4.79 11.19
N THR A 24 1.81 -5.57 10.39
CA THR A 24 2.24 -6.94 10.74
C THR A 24 3.51 -6.98 11.59
N GLY A 25 4.20 -5.85 11.77
CA GLY A 25 5.49 -5.79 12.46
C GLY A 25 6.67 -6.32 11.64
N ALA A 26 6.45 -6.76 10.40
CA ALA A 26 7.52 -7.20 9.49
C ALA A 26 8.47 -6.05 9.09
N VAL A 27 7.93 -4.84 9.00
CA VAL A 27 8.70 -3.60 8.75
C VAL A 27 8.44 -2.65 9.92
N PRO A 28 9.22 -2.70 11.01
CA PRO A 28 9.01 -1.83 12.16
C PRO A 28 9.78 -0.51 12.00
N TRP A 29 9.41 0.29 10.98
CA TRP A 29 10.12 1.53 10.66
C TRP A 29 9.16 2.65 10.22
N PRO A 30 9.20 3.85 10.84
CA PRO A 30 9.99 4.23 12.01
C PRO A 30 9.55 3.46 13.27
N ARG A 31 10.47 3.09 14.17
CA ARG A 31 10.14 2.36 15.40
C ARG A 31 9.19 3.12 16.33
N SER A 32 9.19 4.45 16.27
CA SER A 32 8.27 5.30 17.01
C SER A 32 6.91 5.48 16.31
N SER A 33 6.70 4.84 15.18
CA SER A 33 5.44 4.95 14.43
C SER A 33 4.33 4.22 15.17
N PHE A 34 3.22 4.93 15.38
CA PHE A 34 1.98 4.40 15.95
C PHE A 34 1.33 3.28 15.13
N MET A 35 1.82 3.05 13.91
CA MET A 35 1.31 2.04 12.98
C MET A 35 1.94 0.66 13.17
N VAL A 36 3.12 0.60 13.82
CA VAL A 36 3.89 -0.64 13.93
C VAL A 36 3.18 -1.63 14.85
N ASN A 37 3.09 -2.88 14.40
CA ASN A 37 2.51 -4.00 15.14
C ASN A 37 1.01 -3.81 15.49
N GLN A 38 0.30 -3.08 14.63
CA GLN A 38 -1.13 -2.81 14.76
C GLN A 38 -1.88 -3.31 13.51
N LEU A 39 -2.59 -4.43 13.65
CA LEU A 39 -3.26 -5.15 12.55
C LEU A 39 -4.23 -4.29 11.72
N GLN A 40 -4.84 -3.26 12.33
CA GLN A 40 -5.66 -2.27 11.62
C GLN A 40 -4.94 -1.62 10.43
N TRP A 41 -3.65 -1.32 10.58
CA TRP A 41 -2.83 -0.75 9.50
C TRP A 41 -2.53 -1.77 8.41
N ALA A 42 -2.44 -3.06 8.75
CA ALA A 42 -2.35 -4.11 7.75
C ALA A 42 -3.63 -4.22 6.93
N GLY A 43 -4.81 -4.05 7.55
CA GLY A 43 -6.08 -3.96 6.85
C GLY A 43 -6.17 -2.77 5.89
N TYR A 44 -5.80 -1.58 6.35
CA TYR A 44 -5.76 -0.38 5.50
C TYR A 44 -4.74 -0.52 4.36
N GLY A 45 -3.57 -1.09 4.65
CA GLY A 45 -2.55 -1.36 3.66
C GLY A 45 -3.00 -2.33 2.58
N ALA A 46 -3.73 -3.40 2.95
CA ALA A 46 -4.29 -4.35 1.99
C ALA A 46 -5.32 -3.68 1.06
N ALA A 47 -6.19 -2.83 1.60
CA ALA A 47 -7.16 -2.07 0.80
C ALA A 47 -6.46 -1.10 -0.17
N MET A 48 -5.46 -0.35 0.31
CA MET A 48 -4.67 0.57 -0.52
C MET A 48 -3.89 -0.18 -1.61
N ALA A 49 -3.29 -1.31 -1.25
CA ALA A 49 -2.54 -2.13 -2.21
C ALA A 49 -3.45 -2.70 -3.29
N GLY A 50 -4.62 -3.21 -2.91
CA GLY A 50 -5.65 -3.68 -3.83
C GLY A 50 -6.15 -2.58 -4.78
N PHE A 51 -6.41 -1.38 -4.26
CA PHE A 51 -6.80 -0.24 -5.08
C PHE A 51 -5.71 0.15 -6.09
N GLY A 52 -4.44 0.17 -5.66
CA GLY A 52 -3.31 0.41 -6.56
C GLY A 52 -3.20 -0.61 -7.69
N LEU A 53 -3.41 -1.90 -7.39
CA LEU A 53 -3.43 -2.97 -8.39
C LEU A 53 -4.57 -2.78 -9.41
N VAL A 54 -5.76 -2.36 -8.94
CA VAL A 54 -6.89 -2.05 -9.82
C VAL A 54 -6.59 -0.88 -10.76
N LEU A 55 -5.87 0.15 -10.29
CA LEU A 55 -5.43 1.26 -11.13
C LEU A 55 -4.38 0.83 -12.17
N ILE A 56 -3.44 -0.04 -11.78
CA ILE A 56 -2.45 -0.62 -12.71
C ILE A 56 -3.18 -1.46 -13.76
N TRP A 57 -4.15 -2.28 -13.37
CA TRP A 57 -4.93 -3.08 -14.30
C TRP A 57 -5.68 -2.22 -15.34
N GLN A 58 -6.40 -1.19 -14.87
CA GLN A 58 -7.14 -0.27 -15.75
C GLN A 58 -6.23 0.52 -16.69
N SER A 59 -4.98 0.74 -16.30
CA SER A 59 -4.00 1.39 -17.18
C SER A 59 -3.45 0.49 -18.28
N HIS A 60 -3.69 -0.83 -18.20
CA HIS A 60 -3.28 -1.78 -19.22
C HIS A 60 -4.40 -2.12 -20.21
N GLN A 61 -5.65 -1.79 -19.89
CA GLN A 61 -6.80 -1.81 -20.80
C GLN A 61 -6.79 -0.58 -21.72
#